data_AF-A0AA94EE02-F1
#
_entry.id   AF-A0AA94EE02-F1
#
_cell.length_a   1.000
_cell.length_b   1.000
_cell.length_c   1.000
_cell.angle_alpha   90.00
_cell.angle_beta   90.00
_cell.angle_gamma   90.00
#
_symmetry.space_group_name_H-M   'P 1'
#
loop_
_entity.id
_entity.type
_entity.pdbx_description
1 polymer ?
#
loop_
_entity_poly.entity_id
_entity_poly.type
_entity_poly.pdbx_seq_one_letter_code
_entity_poly.pdbx_strand_id
1 'polypeptide(L)'
;MLIIGKKLSPYALLSISGLLATSDQAVKWLVQQSMAYGESVSVTPFFNWVHLRNTGAAFSLFANGGGWQRYFFIGIAVAVSIFLIKLILENRHKGEAIAYSLILGGAMGNLIDRVFRGYVVDSFDFYWRDWHWPAFNLADIAIVLGALLFVSGSFLGKKTNTNAATENVSGIDTALFYNTELLGWKSDFSWNVSYLNEYTFAPFVGADEIEYAGYITGGRGSYTHWRSNASGTFMKQDWRVHYSVQYIGPADDINAAPGDIGARAPSVFYHNVQGTYFVNSKLSVTGGVNNLFDKEPPYIQSWTDANTDTMTYDLLGRQLYLKVRYSF
;
A
#
# COMPACT_ATOMS: atom_id res chain seq x y z
N MET A 1 -0.21 -18.56 -17.27
CA MET A 1 0.96 -19.46 -17.18
C MET A 1 1.59 -19.19 -15.81
N LEU A 2 1.58 -20.03 -14.78
CA LEU A 2 1.29 -21.46 -14.59
C LEU A 2 -0.20 -21.83 -14.48
N ILE A 3 -0.68 -22.65 -15.42
CA ILE A 3 -2.08 -23.13 -15.47
C ILE A 3 -2.25 -24.51 -14.81
N ILE A 4 -1.16 -25.20 -14.48
CA ILE A 4 -1.21 -26.61 -14.04
C ILE A 4 -1.68 -26.74 -12.57
N GLY A 5 -1.30 -25.82 -11.69
CA GLY A 5 -1.68 -25.87 -10.27
C GLY A 5 -3.19 -25.68 -10.00
N LYS A 6 -3.89 -24.91 -10.84
CA LYS A 6 -5.33 -24.61 -10.66
C LYS A 6 -6.26 -25.81 -10.91
N LYS A 7 -5.77 -26.87 -11.56
CA LYS A 7 -6.59 -28.06 -11.93
C LYS A 7 -6.30 -29.29 -11.08
N LEU A 8 -5.29 -29.26 -10.23
CA LEU A 8 -4.92 -30.40 -9.38
C LEU A 8 -5.70 -30.33 -8.06
N SER A 9 -6.25 -31.46 -7.61
CA SER A 9 -6.89 -31.53 -6.30
C SER A 9 -5.85 -31.37 -5.18
N PRO A 10 -6.25 -30.87 -4.00
CA PRO A 10 -5.36 -30.79 -2.84
C PRO A 10 -4.69 -32.14 -2.53
N TYR A 11 -5.41 -33.25 -2.70
CA TYR A 11 -4.87 -34.59 -2.52
C TYR A 11 -3.77 -34.95 -3.53
N ALA A 12 -3.91 -34.57 -4.80
CA ALA A 12 -2.88 -34.79 -5.80
C ALA A 12 -1.59 -34.00 -5.47
N LEU A 13 -1.73 -32.77 -4.97
CA LEU A 13 -0.62 -31.92 -4.54
C LEU A 13 0.11 -32.48 -3.31
N LEU A 14 -0.66 -32.98 -2.33
CA LEU A 14 -0.09 -33.69 -1.17
C LEU A 14 0.59 -34.99 -1.58
N SER A 15 0.03 -35.73 -2.55
CA SER A 15 0.67 -36.93 -3.10
C SER A 15 2.00 -36.61 -3.79
N ILE A 16 2.10 -35.51 -4.53
CA ILE A 16 3.38 -35.04 -5.10
C ILE A 16 4.40 -34.78 -4.00
N SER A 17 3.98 -34.10 -2.93
CA SER A 17 4.83 -33.80 -1.77
C SER A 17 5.31 -35.09 -1.10
N GLY A 18 4.40 -36.04 -0.89
CA GLY A 18 4.69 -37.36 -0.31
C GLY A 18 5.66 -38.16 -1.16
N LEU A 19 5.44 -38.23 -2.48
CA LEU A 19 6.32 -38.94 -3.42
C LEU A 19 7.74 -38.36 -3.43
N LEU A 20 7.88 -37.04 -3.35
CA LEU A 20 9.18 -36.38 -3.25
C LEU A 20 9.90 -36.73 -1.95
N ALA A 21 9.19 -36.64 -0.81
CA ALA A 21 9.75 -36.99 0.49
C ALA A 21 10.17 -38.47 0.55
N THR A 22 9.36 -39.39 0.01
CA THR A 22 9.70 -40.82 -0.06
C THR A 22 10.88 -41.10 -0.97
N SER A 23 10.97 -40.40 -2.11
CA SER A 23 12.10 -40.54 -3.04
C SER A 23 13.40 -40.04 -2.42
N ASP A 24 13.35 -38.91 -1.70
CA ASP A 24 14.50 -38.38 -0.95
C ASP A 24 15.00 -39.39 0.10
N GLN A 25 14.07 -39.94 0.89
CA GLN A 25 14.41 -40.95 1.90
C GLN A 25 14.97 -42.23 1.28
N ALA A 26 14.48 -42.66 0.12
CA ALA A 26 15.01 -43.81 -0.60
C ALA A 26 16.47 -43.57 -1.05
N VAL A 27 16.78 -42.41 -1.64
CA VAL A 27 18.15 -42.05 -2.05
C VAL A 27 19.08 -42.01 -0.84
N LYS A 28 18.66 -41.35 0.25
CA LYS A 28 19.45 -41.26 1.49
C LYS A 28 19.68 -42.63 2.13
N TRP A 29 18.69 -43.51 2.08
CA TRP A 29 18.81 -44.87 2.57
C TRP A 29 19.81 -45.69 1.74
N LEU A 30 19.71 -45.60 0.40
CA LEU A 30 20.65 -46.27 -0.50
C LEU A 30 22.10 -45.86 -0.21
N VAL A 31 22.37 -44.56 -0.13
CA VAL A 31 23.71 -44.03 0.17
C VAL A 31 24.24 -44.54 1.51
N GLN A 32 23.41 -44.59 2.54
CA GLN A 32 23.81 -45.12 3.85
C GLN A 32 24.12 -46.63 3.84
N GLN A 33 23.49 -47.41 2.95
CA GLN A 33 23.76 -48.85 2.83
C GLN A 33 24.96 -49.15 1.94
N SER A 34 25.20 -48.33 0.92
CA SER A 34 26.22 -48.60 -0.10
C SER A 34 27.55 -47.89 0.13
N MET A 35 27.60 -46.87 0.98
CA MET A 35 28.79 -46.03 1.18
C MET A 35 29.13 -45.83 2.65
N ALA A 36 30.42 -45.94 3.00
CA ALA A 36 30.93 -45.58 4.31
C ALA A 36 30.81 -44.05 4.56
N TYR A 37 30.74 -43.64 5.82
CA TYR A 37 30.70 -42.22 6.14
C TYR A 37 31.98 -41.51 5.66
N GLY A 38 31.81 -40.38 4.97
CA GLY A 38 32.92 -39.61 4.37
C GLY A 38 33.43 -40.19 3.05
N GLU A 39 32.87 -41.29 2.58
CA GLU A 39 33.20 -41.84 1.26
C GLU A 39 32.67 -40.93 0.15
N SER A 40 33.47 -40.80 -0.91
CA SER A 40 33.15 -40.07 -2.13
C SER A 40 33.48 -40.94 -3.34
N VAL A 41 32.48 -41.17 -4.18
CA VAL A 41 32.57 -41.95 -5.42
C VAL A 41 32.36 -41.00 -6.59
N SER A 42 33.41 -40.82 -7.40
CA SER A 42 33.35 -40.00 -8.61
C SER A 42 32.45 -40.66 -9.65
N VAL A 43 31.39 -39.97 -10.05
CA VAL A 43 30.45 -40.43 -11.08
C VAL A 43 30.78 -39.77 -12.44
N THR A 44 31.10 -38.47 -12.43
CA THR A 44 31.58 -37.74 -13.61
C THR A 44 32.73 -36.78 -13.22
N PRO A 45 33.45 -36.16 -14.18
CA PRO A 45 34.55 -35.24 -13.87
C PRO A 45 34.19 -33.96 -13.08
N PHE A 46 32.92 -33.75 -12.75
CA PHE A 46 32.42 -32.57 -12.02
C PHE A 46 31.35 -32.94 -10.98
N PHE A 47 31.09 -34.24 -10.76
CA PHE A 47 30.03 -34.71 -9.87
C PHE A 47 30.42 -36.00 -9.15
N ASN A 48 30.28 -35.98 -7.83
CA ASN A 48 30.49 -37.10 -6.95
C ASN A 48 29.18 -37.50 -6.26
N TRP A 49 29.03 -38.81 -6.03
CA TRP A 49 28.18 -39.31 -4.96
C TRP A 49 28.98 -39.33 -3.66
N VAL A 50 28.40 -38.79 -2.60
CA VAL A 50 29.06 -38.65 -1.31
C VAL A 50 28.18 -39.17 -0.20
N HIS A 51 28.77 -39.55 0.94
CA HIS A 51 28.02 -39.81 2.17
C HIS A 51 28.46 -38.83 3.25
N LEU A 52 27.78 -37.68 3.30
CA LEU A 52 28.05 -36.63 4.28
C LEU A 52 26.86 -36.43 5.23
N ARG A 53 27.17 -35.96 6.44
CA ARG A 53 26.19 -35.71 7.50
C ARG A 53 26.17 -34.23 7.82
N ASN A 54 25.03 -33.59 7.60
CA ASN A 54 24.85 -32.18 7.86
C ASN A 54 24.02 -31.95 9.13
N THR A 55 24.69 -31.43 10.16
CA THR A 55 24.07 -31.08 11.44
C THR A 55 23.57 -29.63 11.48
N GLY A 56 23.86 -28.83 10.46
CA GLY A 56 23.47 -27.43 10.31
C GLY A 56 22.37 -27.21 9.26
N ALA A 57 22.28 -25.97 8.76
CA ALA A 57 21.50 -25.59 7.59
C ALA A 57 22.37 -25.57 6.31
N ALA A 58 21.88 -24.93 5.24
CA ALA A 58 22.67 -24.67 4.04
C ALA A 58 24.02 -24.04 4.40
N PHE A 59 25.09 -24.42 3.67
CA PHE A 59 26.47 -23.99 3.94
C PHE A 59 26.98 -24.32 5.36
N SER A 60 26.42 -25.34 6.02
CA SER A 60 26.75 -25.71 7.40
C SER A 60 26.53 -24.58 8.42
N LEU A 61 25.65 -23.62 8.12
CA LEU A 61 25.29 -22.56 9.06
C LEU A 61 24.76 -23.18 10.36
N PHE A 62 25.29 -22.72 11.50
CA PHE A 62 25.03 -23.22 12.86
C PHE A 62 25.50 -24.66 13.16
N ALA A 63 26.32 -25.29 12.32
CA ALA A 63 26.81 -26.65 12.57
C ALA A 63 27.62 -26.78 13.89
N ASN A 64 28.34 -25.73 14.29
CA ASN A 64 29.13 -25.68 15.53
C ASN A 64 28.30 -25.26 16.77
N GLY A 65 26.97 -25.25 16.68
CA GLY A 65 26.08 -24.69 17.70
C GLY A 65 25.84 -25.54 18.95
N GLY A 66 26.47 -26.70 19.13
CA GLY A 66 26.24 -27.53 20.33
C GLY A 66 24.89 -28.28 20.34
N GLY A 67 24.23 -28.41 19.18
CA GLY A 67 23.11 -29.34 18.96
C GLY A 67 21.71 -28.72 19.00
N TRP A 68 21.54 -27.50 19.50
CA TRP A 68 20.24 -26.81 19.53
C TRP A 68 19.65 -26.60 18.13
N GLN A 69 20.51 -26.49 17.12
CA GLN A 69 20.12 -26.24 15.73
C GLN A 69 19.21 -27.34 15.20
N ARG A 70 19.35 -28.59 15.69
CA ARG A 70 18.46 -29.71 15.35
C ARG A 70 17.01 -29.37 15.70
N TYR A 71 16.74 -28.99 16.96
CA TYR A 71 15.40 -28.70 17.44
C TYR A 71 14.83 -27.43 16.80
N PHE A 72 15.67 -26.43 16.57
CA PHE A 72 15.27 -25.22 15.86
C PHE A 72 14.81 -25.51 14.42
N PHE A 73 15.59 -26.28 13.65
CA PHE A 73 15.20 -26.64 12.28
C PHE A 73 14.01 -27.58 12.22
N ILE A 74 13.84 -28.48 13.20
CA ILE A 74 12.61 -29.27 13.36
C ILE A 74 11.42 -28.33 13.55
N GLY A 75 11.51 -27.35 14.45
CA GLY A 75 10.44 -26.39 14.71
C GLY A 75 10.04 -25.60 13.46
N ILE A 76 11.01 -25.06 12.73
CA ILE A 76 10.75 -24.34 11.47
C ILE A 76 10.12 -25.28 10.43
N ALA A 77 10.69 -26.47 10.20
CA ALA A 77 10.18 -27.39 9.19
C ALA A 77 8.75 -27.83 9.51
N VAL A 78 8.41 -28.11 10.77
CA VAL A 78 7.04 -28.43 11.19
C VAL A 78 6.10 -27.25 10.95
N ALA A 79 6.49 -26.04 11.36
CA ALA A 79 5.66 -24.84 11.19
C ALA A 79 5.39 -24.55 9.70
N VAL A 80 6.44 -24.58 8.86
CA VAL A 80 6.32 -24.39 7.41
C VAL A 80 5.47 -25.49 6.78
N SER A 81 5.66 -26.76 7.17
CA SER A 81 4.87 -27.87 6.64
C SER A 81 3.38 -27.74 6.98
N ILE A 82 3.03 -27.41 8.23
CA ILE A 82 1.63 -27.18 8.64
C ILE A 82 1.02 -26.03 7.83
N PHE A 83 1.76 -24.93 7.68
CA PHE A 83 1.32 -23.77 6.91
C PHE A 83 1.07 -24.11 5.44
N LEU A 84 2.00 -24.80 4.78
CA LEU A 84 1.87 -25.19 3.37
C LEU A 84 0.74 -26.20 3.17
N ILE A 85 0.58 -27.18 4.07
CA ILE A 85 -0.55 -28.12 4.04
C ILE A 85 -1.87 -27.35 4.12
N LYS A 86 -1.99 -26.38 5.04
CA LYS A 86 -3.18 -25.53 5.16
C LYS A 86 -3.47 -24.77 3.85
N LEU A 87 -2.46 -24.15 3.24
CA LEU A 87 -2.63 -23.43 1.97
C LEU A 87 -3.07 -24.34 0.82
N ILE A 88 -2.54 -25.57 0.77
CA ILE A 88 -2.93 -26.58 -0.23
C ILE A 88 -4.38 -27.04 0.00
N LEU A 89 -4.76 -27.38 1.23
CA LEU A 89 -6.10 -27.88 1.58
C LEU A 89 -7.19 -26.81 1.42
N GLU A 90 -6.92 -25.56 1.80
CA GLU A 90 -7.87 -24.45 1.68
C GLU A 90 -7.96 -23.89 0.25
N ASN A 91 -7.24 -24.48 -0.71
CA ASN A 91 -7.20 -24.06 -2.10
C ASN A 91 -6.83 -22.57 -2.28
N ARG A 92 -6.04 -22.02 -1.35
CA ARG A 92 -5.65 -20.60 -1.30
C ARG A 92 -4.44 -20.26 -2.19
N HIS A 93 -4.15 -21.09 -3.18
CA HIS A 93 -3.01 -20.93 -4.08
C HIS A 93 -3.39 -20.19 -5.36
N LYS A 94 -2.71 -19.10 -5.70
CA LYS A 94 -2.97 -18.29 -6.91
C LYS A 94 -2.26 -18.83 -8.17
N GLY A 95 -2.07 -20.14 -8.26
CA GLY A 95 -1.26 -20.81 -9.28
C GLY A 95 0.09 -21.36 -8.78
N GLU A 96 0.40 -21.14 -7.50
CA GLU A 96 1.65 -21.55 -6.83
C GLU A 96 1.61 -22.96 -6.23
N ALA A 97 0.53 -23.72 -6.44
CA ALA A 97 0.25 -24.99 -5.75
C ALA A 97 1.38 -26.03 -5.88
N ILE A 98 1.99 -26.11 -7.07
CA ILE A 98 3.12 -27.00 -7.34
C ILE A 98 4.36 -26.55 -6.57
N ALA A 99 4.60 -25.24 -6.45
CA ALA A 99 5.70 -24.69 -5.67
C ALA A 99 5.57 -25.08 -4.19
N TYR A 100 4.36 -24.97 -3.63
CA TYR A 100 4.09 -25.41 -2.26
C TYR A 100 4.35 -26.89 -2.07
N SER A 101 3.98 -27.72 -3.05
CA SER A 101 4.16 -29.17 -2.99
C SER A 101 5.65 -29.58 -3.01
N LEU A 102 6.44 -28.89 -3.84
CA LEU A 102 7.90 -29.10 -3.91
C LEU A 102 8.59 -28.71 -2.60
N ILE A 103 8.26 -27.53 -2.05
CA ILE A 103 8.81 -27.05 -0.79
C ILE A 103 8.39 -27.97 0.37
N LEU A 104 7.12 -28.37 0.42
CA LEU A 104 6.61 -29.29 1.45
C LEU A 104 7.30 -30.65 1.39
N GLY A 105 7.44 -31.24 0.20
CA GLY A 105 8.12 -32.53 0.02
C GLY A 105 9.57 -32.49 0.48
N GLY A 106 10.32 -31.46 0.09
CA GLY A 106 11.71 -31.30 0.53
C GLY A 106 11.84 -30.99 2.02
N ALA A 107 10.99 -30.12 2.57
CA ALA A 107 10.97 -29.84 4.01
C ALA A 107 10.69 -31.09 4.83
N MET A 108 9.76 -31.94 4.40
CA MET A 108 9.45 -33.21 5.06
C MET A 108 10.60 -34.22 4.96
N GLY A 109 11.25 -34.38 3.80
CA GLY A 109 12.40 -35.27 3.65
C GLY A 109 13.55 -34.91 4.60
N ASN A 110 13.86 -33.62 4.71
CA ASN A 110 14.88 -33.11 5.62
C ASN A 110 14.45 -33.08 7.10
N LEU A 111 13.15 -33.00 7.39
CA LEU A 111 12.60 -33.11 8.74
C LEU A 111 12.71 -34.54 9.27
N ILE A 112 12.38 -35.55 8.46
CA ILE A 112 12.47 -36.98 8.82
C ILE A 112 13.89 -37.30 9.28
N ASP A 113 14.89 -36.90 8.50
CA ASP A 113 16.30 -37.02 8.87
C ASP A 113 16.63 -36.40 10.24
N ARG A 114 16.24 -35.14 10.45
CA ARG A 114 16.54 -34.44 11.71
C ARG A 114 15.83 -35.07 12.91
N VAL A 115 14.63 -35.61 12.74
CA VAL A 115 13.89 -36.29 13.81
C VAL A 115 14.52 -37.63 14.14
N PHE A 116 14.78 -38.48 13.14
CA PHE A 116 15.18 -39.88 13.37
C PHE A 116 16.70 -40.10 13.40
N ARG A 117 17.47 -39.35 12.62
CA ARG A 117 18.94 -39.48 12.48
C ARG A 117 19.70 -38.40 13.26
N GLY A 118 19.07 -37.24 13.49
CA GLY A 118 19.68 -36.10 14.16
C GLY A 118 20.57 -35.22 13.29
N TYR A 119 20.75 -35.61 12.03
CA TYR A 119 21.46 -34.89 10.97
C TYR A 119 20.79 -35.21 9.63
N VAL A 120 21.04 -34.39 8.62
CA VAL A 120 20.62 -34.63 7.24
C VAL A 120 21.70 -35.40 6.48
N VAL A 121 21.29 -36.36 5.67
CA VAL A 121 22.22 -37.10 4.80
C VAL A 121 22.32 -36.35 3.47
N ASP A 122 23.53 -35.89 3.13
CA ASP A 122 23.83 -35.26 1.86
C ASP A 122 24.55 -36.24 0.94
N SER A 123 24.15 -36.24 -0.33
CA SER A 123 24.47 -37.30 -1.29
C SER A 123 25.09 -36.80 -2.59
N PHE A 124 24.94 -35.51 -2.89
CA PHE A 124 25.35 -34.90 -4.15
C PHE A 124 26.41 -33.84 -3.89
N ASP A 125 27.55 -33.97 -4.56
CA ASP A 125 28.65 -33.01 -4.51
C ASP A 125 29.05 -32.62 -5.94
N PHE A 126 28.88 -31.35 -6.28
CA PHE A 126 29.30 -30.77 -7.56
C PHE A 126 30.55 -29.94 -7.35
N TYR A 127 31.53 -30.11 -8.23
CA TYR A 127 32.81 -29.43 -8.08
C TYR A 127 33.37 -28.99 -9.43
N TRP A 128 34.19 -27.94 -9.37
CA TRP A 128 34.99 -27.45 -10.48
C TRP A 128 36.40 -27.16 -9.99
N ARG A 129 37.37 -28.00 -10.42
CA ARG A 129 38.74 -28.02 -9.87
C ARG A 129 38.68 -28.22 -8.35
N ASP A 130 39.36 -27.41 -7.56
CA ASP A 130 39.41 -27.51 -6.10
C ASP A 130 38.19 -26.88 -5.41
N TRP A 131 37.28 -26.26 -6.17
CA TRP A 131 36.10 -25.60 -5.61
C TRP A 131 34.90 -26.54 -5.63
N HIS A 132 34.35 -26.81 -4.44
CA HIS A 132 33.16 -27.64 -4.25
C HIS A 132 31.96 -26.78 -3.86
N TRP A 133 30.84 -27.02 -4.52
CA TRP A 133 29.54 -26.58 -4.01
C TRP A 133 29.20 -27.40 -2.76
N PRO A 134 28.61 -26.81 -1.71
CA PRO A 134 28.24 -27.57 -0.52
C PRO A 134 27.36 -28.76 -0.89
N ALA A 135 27.68 -29.92 -0.32
CA ALA A 135 26.91 -31.13 -0.60
C ALA A 135 25.43 -30.94 -0.24
N PHE A 136 24.57 -31.57 -1.01
CA PHE A 136 23.11 -31.45 -0.87
C PHE A 136 22.42 -32.78 -1.20
N ASN A 137 21.09 -32.79 -1.09
CA ASN A 137 20.25 -33.96 -1.35
C ASN A 137 19.03 -33.61 -2.23
N LEU A 138 18.21 -34.61 -2.50
CA LEU A 138 17.02 -34.45 -3.34
C LEU A 138 15.98 -33.52 -2.71
N ALA A 139 15.82 -33.54 -1.38
CA ALA A 139 14.97 -32.60 -0.66
C ALA A 139 15.41 -31.13 -0.86
N ASP A 140 16.71 -30.84 -0.86
CA ASP A 140 17.21 -29.48 -1.11
C ASP A 140 16.93 -29.01 -2.53
N ILE A 141 17.08 -29.89 -3.52
CA ILE A 141 16.70 -29.60 -4.93
C ILE A 141 15.21 -29.23 -5.00
N ALA A 142 14.34 -30.00 -4.34
CA ALA A 142 12.91 -29.75 -4.34
C ALA A 142 12.58 -28.39 -3.70
N ILE A 143 13.22 -28.03 -2.59
CA ILE A 143 13.06 -26.72 -1.94
C ILE A 143 13.48 -25.59 -2.88
N VAL A 144 14.65 -25.70 -3.53
CA VAL A 144 15.17 -24.66 -4.44
C VAL A 144 14.27 -24.49 -5.65
N LEU A 145 13.87 -25.58 -6.32
CA LEU A 145 12.97 -25.53 -7.47
C LEU A 145 11.60 -24.98 -7.09
N GLY A 146 11.07 -25.38 -5.93
CA GLY A 146 9.82 -24.84 -5.40
C GLY A 146 9.91 -23.34 -5.12
N ALA A 147 11.00 -22.88 -4.50
CA ALA A 147 11.23 -21.45 -4.24
C ALA A 147 11.34 -20.64 -5.54
N LEU A 148 12.11 -21.11 -6.52
CA LEU A 148 12.22 -20.47 -7.84
C LEU A 148 10.86 -20.39 -8.55
N LEU A 149 10.06 -21.45 -8.45
CA LEU A 149 8.72 -21.49 -9.04
C LEU A 149 7.77 -20.50 -8.37
N PHE A 150 7.82 -20.40 -7.04
CA PHE A 150 7.03 -19.44 -6.28
C PHE A 150 7.38 -17.99 -6.65
N VAL A 151 8.67 -17.67 -6.69
CA VAL A 151 9.17 -16.32 -7.01
C VAL A 151 8.84 -15.95 -8.46
N SER A 152 9.08 -16.84 -9.42
CA SER A 152 8.75 -16.58 -10.83
C SER A 152 7.26 -16.36 -11.07
N GLY A 153 6.38 -17.09 -10.35
CA GLY A 153 4.94 -16.86 -10.36
C GLY A 153 4.55 -15.43 -9.92
N SER A 154 5.28 -14.86 -8.95
CA SER A 154 5.03 -13.51 -8.45
C SER A 154 5.39 -12.42 -9.46
N PHE A 155 6.46 -12.62 -10.25
CA PHE A 155 6.88 -11.65 -11.29
C PHE A 155 6.04 -11.72 -12.57
N LEU A 156 5.44 -12.87 -12.87
CA LEU A 156 4.61 -13.10 -14.06
C LEU A 156 3.11 -12.81 -13.83
N GLY A 157 2.72 -12.46 -12.60
CA GLY A 157 1.39 -12.03 -12.26
C GLY A 157 1.04 -10.74 -13.00
N LYS A 158 0.14 -10.82 -14.00
CA LYS A 158 -0.38 -9.66 -14.72
C LYS A 158 -1.06 -8.74 -13.70
N LYS A 159 -0.43 -7.61 -13.33
CA LYS A 159 -1.09 -6.56 -12.56
C LYS A 159 -2.24 -6.03 -13.43
N THR A 160 -3.46 -6.46 -13.14
CA THR A 160 -4.66 -5.85 -13.73
C THR A 160 -4.93 -4.55 -12.98
N ASN A 161 -4.08 -3.55 -13.21
CA ASN A 161 -4.48 -2.16 -12.97
C ASN A 161 -5.50 -1.85 -14.07
N THR A 162 -6.75 -2.23 -13.85
CA THR A 162 -7.86 -1.78 -14.69
C THR A 162 -8.26 -0.40 -14.20
N ASN A 163 -8.35 0.56 -15.12
CA ASN A 163 -8.97 1.85 -14.81
C ASN A 163 -10.38 1.57 -14.32
N ALA A 164 -10.57 1.72 -13.01
CA ALA A 164 -11.80 1.32 -12.36
C ALA A 164 -12.89 2.38 -12.52
N ALA A 165 -12.54 3.64 -12.77
CA ALA A 165 -13.51 4.72 -12.95
C ALA A 165 -12.99 5.75 -13.97
N THR A 166 -13.91 6.53 -14.52
CA THR A 166 -13.61 7.68 -15.39
C THR A 166 -14.20 8.94 -14.76
N GLU A 167 -13.43 10.03 -14.75
CA GLU A 167 -13.88 11.35 -14.34
C GLU A 167 -13.62 12.34 -15.46
N ASN A 168 -14.65 13.09 -15.85
CA ASN A 168 -14.55 14.17 -16.82
C ASN A 168 -14.91 15.48 -16.12
N VAL A 169 -14.04 16.48 -16.23
CA VAL A 169 -14.23 17.80 -15.60
C VAL A 169 -13.93 18.87 -16.64
N SER A 170 -14.84 19.83 -16.79
CA SER A 170 -14.62 21.00 -17.64
C SER A 170 -15.03 22.29 -16.94
N GLY A 171 -14.30 23.37 -17.17
CA GLY A 171 -14.50 24.64 -16.50
C GLY A 171 -13.57 25.74 -16.98
N ILE A 172 -13.69 26.91 -16.37
CA ILE A 172 -12.88 28.09 -16.63
C ILE A 172 -12.39 28.65 -15.30
N ASP A 173 -11.08 28.84 -15.21
CA ASP A 173 -10.45 29.56 -14.09
C ASP A 173 -9.90 30.89 -14.58
N THR A 174 -10.18 31.95 -13.82
CA THR A 174 -9.67 33.30 -14.08
C THR A 174 -9.05 33.88 -12.82
N ALA A 175 -7.96 34.63 -13.01
CA ALA A 175 -7.27 35.30 -11.94
C ALA A 175 -6.92 36.72 -12.37
N LEU A 176 -7.25 37.70 -11.53
CA LEU A 176 -6.89 39.09 -11.67
C LEU A 176 -6.01 39.51 -10.50
N PHE A 177 -4.88 40.13 -10.82
CA PHE A 177 -3.98 40.72 -9.84
C PHE A 177 -3.81 42.20 -10.18
N TYR A 178 -3.95 43.06 -9.18
CA TYR A 178 -3.82 44.49 -9.37
C TYR A 178 -3.09 45.13 -8.21
N ASN A 179 -1.98 45.80 -8.50
CA ASN A 179 -1.17 46.51 -7.52
C ASN A 179 -1.34 48.01 -7.76
N THR A 180 -1.65 48.76 -6.70
CA THR A 180 -1.86 50.19 -6.77
C THR A 180 -1.51 50.86 -5.45
N GLU A 181 -1.65 52.18 -5.40
CA GLU A 181 -1.57 52.96 -4.17
C GLU A 181 -2.92 53.63 -3.93
N LEU A 182 -3.57 53.31 -2.80
CA LEU A 182 -4.88 53.84 -2.42
C LEU A 182 -4.73 54.64 -1.14
N LEU A 183 -5.03 55.94 -1.16
CA LEU A 183 -4.95 56.82 0.01
C LEU A 183 -3.58 56.78 0.73
N GLY A 184 -2.49 56.60 -0.04
CA GLY A 184 -1.13 56.48 0.49
C GLY A 184 -0.80 55.12 1.10
N TRP A 185 -1.58 54.08 0.81
CA TRP A 185 -1.32 52.69 1.17
C TRP A 185 -0.96 51.89 -0.08
N LYS A 186 0.18 51.19 -0.05
CA LYS A 186 0.47 50.18 -1.06
C LYS A 186 -0.58 49.08 -0.95
N SER A 187 -1.30 48.84 -2.03
CA SER A 187 -2.49 48.00 -2.07
C SER A 187 -2.34 46.93 -3.13
N ASP A 188 -2.31 45.67 -2.69
CA ASP A 188 -2.20 44.50 -3.55
C ASP A 188 -3.54 43.76 -3.55
N PHE A 189 -4.21 43.69 -4.69
CA PHE A 189 -5.47 42.99 -4.87
C PHE A 189 -5.28 41.69 -5.66
N SER A 190 -5.97 40.64 -5.23
CA SER A 190 -6.06 39.36 -5.92
C SER A 190 -7.52 38.95 -5.99
N TRP A 191 -7.97 38.51 -7.16
CA TRP A 191 -9.32 37.97 -7.35
C TRP A 191 -9.25 36.75 -8.25
N ASN A 192 -9.60 35.60 -7.69
CA ASN A 192 -9.69 34.33 -8.40
C ASN A 192 -11.16 33.95 -8.52
N VAL A 193 -11.57 33.50 -9.71
CA VAL A 193 -12.92 33.01 -9.98
C VAL A 193 -12.82 31.73 -10.78
N SER A 194 -13.52 30.71 -10.33
CA SER A 194 -13.64 29.41 -10.98
C SER A 194 -15.10 29.17 -11.37
N TYR A 195 -15.32 28.82 -12.63
CA TYR A 195 -16.59 28.30 -13.14
C TYR A 195 -16.44 26.84 -13.51
N LEU A 196 -17.14 25.95 -12.80
CA LEU A 196 -17.25 24.54 -13.14
C LEU A 196 -18.44 24.37 -14.10
N ASN A 197 -18.18 23.92 -15.32
CA ASN A 197 -19.22 23.70 -16.33
C ASN A 197 -19.81 22.29 -16.21
N GLU A 198 -18.95 21.27 -16.17
CA GLU A 198 -19.33 19.86 -16.17
C GLU A 198 -18.41 19.09 -15.21
N TYR A 199 -18.98 18.16 -14.46
CA TYR A 199 -18.22 17.17 -13.73
C TYR A 199 -19.00 15.85 -13.72
N THR A 200 -18.61 14.91 -14.59
CA THR A 200 -19.19 13.56 -14.60
C THR A 200 -18.26 12.51 -14.01
N PHE A 201 -18.85 11.53 -13.32
CA PHE A 201 -18.16 10.37 -12.74
C PHE A 201 -18.81 9.07 -13.17
N ALA A 202 -18.04 8.17 -13.77
CA ALA A 202 -18.44 6.80 -14.09
C ALA A 202 -17.67 5.80 -13.19
N PRO A 203 -18.33 5.06 -12.28
CA PRO A 203 -17.66 4.20 -11.29
C PRO A 203 -17.02 2.94 -11.87
N PHE A 204 -17.32 2.58 -13.12
CA PHE A 204 -16.70 1.51 -13.91
C PHE A 204 -17.07 1.63 -15.39
N VAL A 205 -16.31 0.95 -16.25
CA VAL A 205 -16.54 0.96 -17.70
C VAL A 205 -17.95 0.45 -18.02
N GLY A 206 -18.76 1.31 -18.65
CA GLY A 206 -20.16 1.01 -19.01
C GLY A 206 -21.20 1.32 -17.92
N ALA A 207 -20.80 1.88 -16.78
CA ALA A 207 -21.74 2.44 -15.81
C ALA A 207 -22.33 3.77 -16.33
N ASP A 208 -23.53 4.13 -15.85
CA ASP A 208 -24.10 5.45 -16.07
C ASP A 208 -23.24 6.54 -15.43
N GLU A 209 -23.15 7.68 -16.11
CA GLU A 209 -22.43 8.85 -15.61
C GLU A 209 -23.27 9.59 -14.56
N ILE A 210 -22.64 9.95 -13.45
CA ILE A 210 -23.23 10.75 -12.38
C ILE A 210 -22.72 12.19 -12.55
N GLU A 211 -23.64 13.15 -12.70
CA GLU A 211 -23.31 14.58 -12.74
C GLU A 211 -23.10 15.12 -11.32
N TYR A 212 -21.97 15.80 -11.12
CA TYR A 212 -21.61 16.44 -9.87
C TYR A 212 -21.59 17.97 -9.97
N ALA A 213 -21.46 18.58 -11.15
CA ALA A 213 -21.44 20.04 -11.25
C ALA A 213 -22.79 20.63 -10.78
N GLY A 214 -22.72 21.58 -9.85
CA GLY A 214 -23.89 22.16 -9.20
C GLY A 214 -24.40 21.38 -7.99
N TYR A 215 -23.77 20.26 -7.61
CA TYR A 215 -24.26 19.39 -6.54
C TYR A 215 -23.33 19.29 -5.32
N ILE A 216 -23.93 19.00 -4.16
CA ILE A 216 -23.25 18.53 -2.96
C ILE A 216 -23.37 17.01 -2.95
N THR A 217 -22.23 16.34 -2.85
CA THR A 217 -22.15 14.88 -2.84
C THR A 217 -21.95 14.40 -1.41
N GLY A 218 -22.72 13.40 -0.97
CA GLY A 218 -22.68 12.83 0.38
C GLY A 218 -21.37 12.08 0.69
N GLY A 219 -20.24 12.78 0.70
CA GLY A 219 -18.91 12.27 1.04
C GLY A 219 -17.77 12.61 0.07
N ARG A 220 -18.04 13.27 -1.08
CA ARG A 220 -16.97 13.79 -1.97
C ARG A 220 -16.89 15.32 -1.98
N GLY A 221 -17.78 15.99 -1.25
CA GLY A 221 -17.82 17.44 -1.09
C GLY A 221 -18.77 18.14 -2.06
N SER A 222 -18.70 19.46 -2.06
CA SER A 222 -19.54 20.35 -2.86
C SER A 222 -18.85 20.79 -4.15
N TYR A 223 -19.56 20.70 -5.27
CA TYR A 223 -19.07 21.05 -6.60
C TYR A 223 -19.93 22.14 -7.24
N THR A 224 -20.12 23.25 -6.52
CA THR A 224 -20.83 24.45 -7.01
C THR A 224 -20.28 24.94 -8.35
N HIS A 225 -21.16 25.40 -9.25
CA HIS A 225 -20.74 26.00 -10.51
C HIS A 225 -19.79 27.20 -10.32
N TRP A 226 -20.00 28.04 -9.31
CA TRP A 226 -19.16 29.22 -9.11
C TRP A 226 -18.44 29.17 -7.77
N ARG A 227 -17.13 29.42 -7.80
CA ARG A 227 -16.32 29.70 -6.61
C ARG A 227 -15.46 30.92 -6.85
N SER A 228 -15.21 31.69 -5.80
CA SER A 228 -14.31 32.83 -5.90
C SER A 228 -13.56 33.08 -4.60
N ASN A 229 -12.33 33.54 -4.71
CA ASN A 229 -11.54 34.04 -3.59
C ASN A 229 -10.94 35.38 -3.97
N ALA A 230 -11.36 36.44 -3.28
CA ALA A 230 -10.88 37.79 -3.46
C ALA A 230 -10.15 38.25 -2.21
N SER A 231 -9.05 38.98 -2.36
CA SER A 231 -8.34 39.56 -1.24
C SER A 231 -7.67 40.88 -1.57
N GLY A 232 -7.49 41.71 -0.54
CA GLY A 232 -6.74 42.96 -0.58
C GLY A 232 -5.74 42.98 0.56
N THR A 233 -4.48 43.29 0.24
CA THR A 233 -3.42 43.53 1.22
C THR A 233 -2.99 44.99 1.14
N PHE A 234 -3.14 45.70 2.25
CA PHE A 234 -2.85 47.12 2.39
C PHE A 234 -1.65 47.29 3.31
N MET A 235 -0.63 48.01 2.86
CA MET A 235 0.61 48.23 3.60
C MET A 235 0.94 49.71 3.69
N LYS A 236 1.25 50.18 4.90
CA LYS A 236 1.71 51.53 5.15
C LYS A 236 2.57 51.56 6.41
N GLN A 237 3.81 52.05 6.27
CA GLN A 237 4.80 52.08 7.36
C GLN A 237 4.91 50.69 8.02
N ASP A 238 4.65 50.61 9.32
CA ASP A 238 4.75 49.39 10.13
C ASP A 238 3.44 48.57 10.13
N TRP A 239 2.46 48.94 9.32
CA TRP A 239 1.16 48.25 9.26
C TRP A 239 1.00 47.44 7.98
N ARG A 240 0.46 46.23 8.12
CA ARG A 240 -0.12 45.43 7.05
C ARG A 240 -1.50 44.95 7.45
N VAL A 241 -2.51 45.30 6.66
CA VAL A 241 -3.88 44.80 6.82
C VAL A 241 -4.19 43.89 5.63
N HIS A 242 -4.75 42.72 5.91
CA HIS A 242 -5.21 41.80 4.87
C HIS A 242 -6.69 41.50 5.10
N TYR A 243 -7.45 41.58 4.03
CA TYR A 243 -8.88 41.26 4.02
C TYR A 243 -9.14 40.29 2.86
N SER A 244 -9.87 39.21 3.14
CA SER A 244 -10.22 38.21 2.14
C SER A 244 -11.70 37.88 2.19
N VAL A 245 -12.28 37.61 1.04
CA VAL A 245 -13.64 37.13 0.85
C VAL A 245 -13.60 35.83 0.06
N GLN A 246 -14.11 34.76 0.65
CA GLN A 246 -14.36 33.50 -0.04
C GLN A 246 -15.84 33.43 -0.39
N TYR A 247 -16.13 33.15 -1.65
CA TYR A 247 -17.48 32.91 -2.17
C TYR A 247 -17.62 31.47 -2.61
N ILE A 248 -18.70 30.84 -2.14
CA ILE A 248 -19.14 29.50 -2.52
C ILE A 248 -20.52 29.66 -3.14
N GLY A 249 -20.70 29.21 -4.39
CA GLY A 249 -21.97 29.29 -5.09
C GLY A 249 -23.06 28.42 -4.48
N PRO A 250 -24.29 28.51 -5.00
CA PRO A 250 -25.35 27.60 -4.57
C PRO A 250 -25.09 26.21 -5.14
N ALA A 251 -25.56 25.18 -4.43
CA ALA A 251 -25.56 23.81 -4.91
C ALA A 251 -26.75 23.04 -4.35
N ASP A 252 -27.28 22.11 -5.12
CA ASP A 252 -28.35 21.21 -4.71
C ASP A 252 -27.74 19.92 -4.11
N ASP A 253 -28.41 19.29 -3.16
CA ASP A 253 -27.96 18.03 -2.58
C ASP A 253 -28.40 16.86 -3.47
N ILE A 254 -27.45 16.05 -3.95
CA ILE A 254 -27.74 14.94 -4.86
C ILE A 254 -28.62 13.84 -4.22
N ASN A 255 -28.68 13.78 -2.89
CA ASN A 255 -29.45 12.77 -2.16
C ASN A 255 -30.79 13.28 -1.61
N ALA A 256 -31.12 14.56 -1.79
CA ALA A 256 -32.36 15.16 -1.27
C ALA A 256 -33.38 15.39 -2.39
N ALA A 257 -34.67 15.25 -2.09
CA ALA A 257 -35.71 15.57 -3.06
C ALA A 257 -35.93 17.10 -3.15
N PRO A 258 -36.30 17.64 -4.32
CA PRO A 258 -36.62 19.07 -4.43
C PRO A 258 -37.71 19.50 -3.44
N GLY A 259 -37.37 20.46 -2.58
CA GLY A 259 -38.27 20.98 -1.54
C GLY A 259 -38.03 20.41 -0.14
N ASP A 260 -37.20 19.38 0.00
CA ASP A 260 -36.77 18.89 1.32
C ASP A 260 -35.94 19.96 2.05
N ILE A 261 -36.00 19.94 3.38
CA ILE A 261 -35.17 20.81 4.22
C ILE A 261 -33.70 20.42 3.99
N GLY A 262 -32.89 21.38 3.54
CA GLY A 262 -31.48 21.12 3.21
C GLY A 262 -31.23 20.54 1.81
N ALA A 263 -32.25 20.50 0.95
CA ALA A 263 -32.09 20.08 -0.44
C ALA A 263 -31.23 21.05 -1.29
N ARG A 264 -31.02 22.28 -0.80
CA ARG A 264 -30.24 23.30 -1.49
C ARG A 264 -29.43 24.15 -0.51
N ALA A 265 -28.13 24.23 -0.76
CA ALA A 265 -27.28 25.24 -0.15
C ALA A 265 -27.42 26.58 -0.91
N PRO A 266 -27.75 27.69 -0.23
CA PRO A 266 -27.62 29.01 -0.82
C PRO A 266 -26.14 29.38 -0.97
N SER A 267 -25.86 30.44 -1.74
CA SER A 267 -24.52 30.99 -1.79
C SER A 267 -24.02 31.44 -0.42
N VAL A 268 -22.74 31.21 -0.13
CA VAL A 268 -22.08 31.55 1.14
C VAL A 268 -20.90 32.46 0.89
N PHE A 269 -20.75 33.47 1.77
CA PHE A 269 -19.61 34.37 1.80
C PHE A 269 -18.93 34.30 3.16
N TYR A 270 -17.64 34.02 3.17
CA TYR A 270 -16.79 34.09 4.36
C TYR A 270 -15.84 35.27 4.24
N HIS A 271 -15.86 36.12 5.24
CA HIS A 271 -15.04 37.33 5.31
C HIS A 271 -13.99 37.16 6.39
N ASN A 272 -12.72 37.31 6.06
CA ASN A 272 -11.63 37.24 7.03
C ASN A 272 -10.84 38.54 7.01
N VAL A 273 -10.42 38.99 8.18
CA VAL A 273 -9.60 40.19 8.34
C VAL A 273 -8.46 39.90 9.29
N GLN A 274 -7.27 40.39 8.96
CA GLN A 274 -6.12 40.36 9.86
C GLN A 274 -5.30 41.64 9.74
N GLY A 275 -4.82 42.13 10.87
CA GLY A 275 -3.89 43.25 10.97
C GLY A 275 -2.58 42.78 11.56
N THR A 276 -1.47 43.17 10.95
CA THR A 276 -0.11 42.93 11.43
C THR A 276 0.58 44.26 11.68
N TYR A 277 1.15 44.41 12.87
CA TYR A 277 2.03 45.52 13.23
C TYR A 277 3.47 45.01 13.35
N PHE A 278 4.39 45.66 12.63
CA PHE A 278 5.81 45.37 12.64
C PHE A 278 6.48 46.25 13.69
N VAL A 279 6.69 45.69 14.89
CA VAL A 279 7.33 46.43 16.00
C VAL A 279 8.78 46.80 15.65
N ASN A 280 9.48 45.90 14.97
CA ASN A 280 10.80 46.12 14.41
C ASN A 280 11.11 45.05 13.33
N SER A 281 12.34 45.01 12.83
CA SER A 281 12.78 44.04 11.81
C SER A 281 12.73 42.58 12.27
N LYS A 282 12.67 42.31 13.58
CA LYS A 282 12.65 40.96 14.17
C LYS A 282 11.31 40.56 14.74
N LEU A 283 10.48 41.50 15.19
CA LEU A 283 9.23 41.25 15.93
C LEU A 283 8.02 41.81 15.19
N SER A 284 7.00 40.97 15.00
CA SER A 284 5.68 41.39 14.52
C SER A 284 4.55 40.76 15.33
N VAL A 285 3.46 41.51 15.52
CA VAL A 285 2.23 41.05 16.18
C VAL A 285 1.08 41.10 15.18
N THR A 286 0.34 40.01 15.07
CA THR A 286 -0.82 39.86 14.17
C THR A 286 -2.05 39.52 14.98
N GLY A 287 -3.13 40.28 14.80
CA GLY A 287 -4.47 39.92 15.27
C GLY A 287 -5.40 39.71 14.08
N GLY A 288 -6.30 38.74 14.16
CA GLY A 288 -7.24 38.47 13.08
C GLY A 288 -8.56 37.87 13.53
N VAL A 289 -9.54 37.98 12.65
CA VAL A 289 -10.88 37.40 12.78
C VAL A 289 -11.18 36.63 11.50
N ASN A 290 -11.30 35.31 11.62
CA ASN A 290 -11.87 34.47 10.57
C ASN A 290 -13.39 34.46 10.72
N ASN A 291 -14.10 34.39 9.60
CA ASN A 291 -15.56 34.43 9.56
C ASN A 291 -16.12 35.62 10.36
N LEU A 292 -15.71 36.83 9.95
CA LEU A 292 -15.98 38.11 10.61
C LEU A 292 -17.46 38.31 10.96
N PHE A 293 -18.36 37.84 10.09
CA PHE A 293 -19.81 37.98 10.25
C PHE A 293 -20.48 36.77 10.89
N ASP A 294 -19.72 35.82 11.43
CA ASP A 294 -20.25 34.64 12.15
C ASP A 294 -21.23 33.83 11.28
N LYS A 295 -20.88 33.66 10.01
CA LYS A 295 -21.72 32.98 9.04
C LYS A 295 -21.76 31.49 9.35
N GLU A 296 -22.96 31.00 9.66
CA GLU A 296 -23.20 29.58 9.87
C GLU A 296 -23.17 28.79 8.55
N PRO A 297 -22.70 27.54 8.56
CA PRO A 297 -22.78 26.65 7.40
C PRO A 297 -24.24 26.32 7.09
N PRO A 298 -24.61 26.16 5.81
CA PRO A 298 -25.97 25.79 5.43
C PRO A 298 -26.29 24.37 5.91
N TYR A 299 -27.52 24.14 6.36
CA TYR A 299 -27.99 22.80 6.68
C TYR A 299 -28.14 21.96 5.41
N ILE A 300 -27.54 20.78 5.37
CA ILE A 300 -27.60 19.83 4.25
C ILE A 300 -27.99 18.46 4.78
N GLN A 301 -28.90 17.79 4.07
CA GLN A 301 -29.50 16.53 4.49
C GLN A 301 -28.61 15.32 4.21
N SER A 302 -27.84 15.35 3.12
CA SER A 302 -26.88 14.33 2.73
C SER A 302 -26.07 13.91 3.95
N TRP A 303 -25.95 12.61 4.12
CA TRP A 303 -25.46 11.87 5.30
C TRP A 303 -23.99 12.14 5.71
N THR A 304 -23.57 13.40 5.70
CA THR A 304 -22.28 13.87 6.22
C THR A 304 -22.43 14.27 7.69
N ASP A 305 -21.33 14.19 8.43
CA ASP A 305 -21.30 14.59 9.83
C ASP A 305 -21.75 16.05 10.03
N ALA A 306 -22.28 16.38 11.22
CA ALA A 306 -22.64 17.74 11.62
C ALA A 306 -23.76 18.46 10.81
N ASN A 307 -24.64 17.73 10.10
CA ASN A 307 -25.81 18.28 9.39
C ASN A 307 -25.45 19.31 8.28
N THR A 308 -24.25 19.22 7.72
CA THR A 308 -23.77 20.07 6.61
C THR A 308 -22.61 19.40 5.88
N ASP A 309 -22.12 20.00 4.78
CA ASP A 309 -20.89 19.55 4.10
C ASP A 309 -19.64 20.07 4.83
N THR A 310 -19.08 19.21 5.69
CA THR A 310 -17.89 19.48 6.51
C THR A 310 -16.60 19.65 5.70
N MET A 311 -16.60 19.29 4.42
CA MET A 311 -15.44 19.44 3.53
C MET A 311 -15.39 20.81 2.87
N THR A 312 -16.52 21.53 2.83
CA THR A 312 -16.66 22.79 2.09
C THR A 312 -16.89 24.00 2.99
N TYR A 313 -17.71 23.86 4.02
CA TYR A 313 -18.16 25.00 4.85
C TYR A 313 -17.40 25.10 6.18
N ASP A 314 -17.27 26.32 6.70
CA ASP A 314 -16.69 26.57 8.01
C ASP A 314 -17.67 26.15 9.12
N LEU A 315 -17.25 25.20 9.96
CA LEU A 315 -18.05 24.64 11.06
C LEU A 315 -17.87 25.37 12.38
N LEU A 316 -16.78 26.14 12.54
CA LEU A 316 -16.38 26.68 13.84
C LEU A 316 -16.94 28.08 14.11
N GLY A 317 -17.54 28.72 13.10
CA GLY A 317 -18.09 30.07 13.21
C GLY A 317 -16.99 31.13 13.31
N ARG A 318 -17.28 32.28 13.92
CA ARG A 318 -16.31 33.37 14.07
C ARG A 318 -15.16 33.00 15.00
N GLN A 319 -13.93 33.12 14.52
CA GLN A 319 -12.72 32.83 15.29
C GLN A 319 -11.81 34.05 15.41
N LEU A 320 -11.45 34.40 16.64
CA LEU A 320 -10.45 35.42 16.92
C LEU A 320 -9.11 34.75 17.23
N TYR A 321 -8.03 35.29 16.70
CA TYR A 321 -6.69 34.78 17.00
C TYR A 321 -5.67 35.91 17.12
N LEU A 322 -4.62 35.62 17.90
CA LEU A 322 -3.45 36.47 18.07
C LEU A 322 -2.20 35.64 17.77
N LYS A 323 -1.28 36.20 17.00
CA LYS A 323 -0.01 35.58 16.61
C LYS A 323 1.13 36.55 16.85
N VAL A 324 2.18 36.08 17.50
CA VAL A 324 3.45 36.82 17.67
C VAL A 324 4.52 36.07 16.89
N ARG A 325 5.28 36.79 16.07
CA ARG A 325 6.42 36.23 15.31
C ARG A 325 7.69 36.96 15.72
N TYR A 326 8.71 36.18 16.09
CA TYR A 326 10.06 36.67 16.33
C TYR A 326 11.05 35.91 15.43
N SER A 327 11.92 36.63 14.73
CA SER A 327 12.98 36.06 13.88
C SER A 327 14.34 36.28 14.54
N PHE A 328 15.12 35.22 14.69
CA PHE A 328 16.43 35.25 15.37
C PHE A 328 17.53 35.82 14.49
#